data_AF-A0A1Q9TL13-F1
#
_entry.id   AF-A0A1Q9TL13-F1
#
_cell.length_a   1.000
_cell.length_b   1.000
_cell.length_c   1.000
_cell.angle_alpha   90.00
_cell.angle_beta   90.00
_cell.angle_gamma   90.00
#
_symmetry.space_group_name_H-M   'P 1'
#
loop_
_entity.id
_entity.type
_entity.pdbx_description
1 polymer ?
#
loop_
_entity_poly.entity_id
_entity_poly.type
_entity_poly.pdbx_seq_one_letter_code
_entity_poly.pdbx_strand_id
1 'polypeptide(L)'
;MTDRDLLRALRSSRTSAAEAYAYLLDTYGEELYRRCILVLRDRDTAHVVLRDTLIVARAHIGQVPGADRLGEWLHALAEVECARHTRRGARCEAAVGWRMPEHTALVRARVLNGMTGPELDGYRAHVTARADHFGRDGFPLPPSTGFLTRGPLSLLSILVVLLAALLVIVFAGCVIARELGQV
;
A
#
# COMPACT_ATOMS: atom_id res chain seq x y z
N MET A 1 -0.47 -7.23 25.59
CA MET A 1 0.43 -6.06 25.63
C MET A 1 -0.33 -4.87 25.08
N THR A 2 -0.17 -3.66 25.63
CA THR A 2 -0.87 -2.47 25.08
C THR A 2 -0.16 -1.94 23.83
N ASP A 3 -0.85 -1.20 22.97
CA ASP A 3 -0.24 -0.57 21.79
C ASP A 3 0.90 0.39 22.14
N ARG A 4 0.80 1.07 23.29
CA ARG A 4 1.85 1.96 23.77
C ARG A 4 3.11 1.17 24.12
N ASP A 5 2.96 0.04 24.78
CA ASP A 5 4.10 -0.81 25.16
C ASP A 5 4.68 -1.51 23.93
N LEU A 6 3.84 -1.97 23.01
CA LEU A 6 4.25 -2.53 21.74
C LEU A 6 5.04 -1.51 20.93
N LEU A 7 4.51 -0.30 20.70
CA LEU A 7 5.19 0.74 19.92
C LEU A 7 6.54 1.11 20.56
N ARG A 8 6.60 1.19 21.90
CA ARG A 8 7.85 1.45 22.62
C ARG A 8 8.86 0.33 22.41
N ALA A 9 8.43 -0.93 22.49
CA ALA A 9 9.29 -2.09 22.24
C ALA A 9 9.80 -2.11 20.80
N LEU A 10 8.94 -1.89 19.81
CA LEU A 10 9.32 -1.90 18.40
C LEU A 10 10.29 -0.77 18.02
N ARG A 11 10.24 0.38 18.71
CA ARG A 11 11.18 1.50 18.51
C ARG A 11 12.50 1.35 19.25
N SER A 12 12.58 0.42 20.20
CA SER A 12 13.78 0.20 20.99
C SER A 12 14.85 -0.49 20.16
N SER A 13 16.05 0.10 20.11
CA SER A 13 17.21 -0.54 19.48
C SER A 13 17.65 -1.83 20.18
N ARG A 14 17.21 -2.06 21.42
CA ARG A 14 17.48 -3.30 22.17
C ARG A 14 16.61 -4.47 21.74
N THR A 15 15.53 -4.23 21.00
CA THR A 15 14.60 -5.28 20.59
C THR A 15 15.08 -5.93 19.29
N SER A 16 15.41 -7.22 19.37
CA SER A 16 15.90 -7.99 18.24
C SER A 16 14.87 -8.10 17.11
N ALA A 17 15.31 -8.53 15.92
CA ALA A 17 14.45 -8.85 14.78
C ALA A 17 13.32 -9.81 15.17
N ALA A 18 13.71 -10.94 15.76
CA ALA A 18 12.81 -12.01 16.14
C ALA A 18 11.76 -11.56 17.18
N GLU A 19 12.18 -10.83 18.22
CA GLU A 19 11.27 -10.38 19.29
C GLU A 19 10.20 -9.43 18.75
N ALA A 20 10.56 -8.46 17.91
CA ALA A 20 9.56 -7.54 17.37
C ALA A 20 8.53 -8.26 16.50
N TYR A 21 8.97 -9.21 15.66
CA TYR A 21 8.04 -9.98 14.85
C TYR A 21 7.15 -10.85 15.73
N ALA A 22 7.68 -11.45 16.80
CA ALA A 22 6.90 -12.19 17.78
C ALA A 22 5.84 -11.29 18.43
N TYR A 23 6.23 -10.09 18.89
CA TYR A 23 5.32 -9.11 19.49
C TYR A 23 4.22 -8.64 18.54
N LEU A 24 4.54 -8.34 17.28
CA LEU A 24 3.56 -7.99 16.25
C LEU A 24 2.59 -9.15 16.00
N LEU A 25 3.10 -10.38 15.88
CA LEU A 25 2.26 -11.56 15.68
C LEU A 25 1.38 -11.87 16.89
N ASP A 26 1.90 -11.71 18.10
CA ASP A 26 1.14 -11.93 19.35
C ASP A 26 0.01 -10.92 19.51
N THR A 27 0.21 -9.68 19.06
CA THR A 27 -0.75 -8.59 19.30
C THR A 27 -1.71 -8.42 18.13
N TYR A 28 -1.22 -8.49 16.89
CA TYR A 28 -1.96 -8.15 15.67
C TYR A 28 -2.00 -9.27 14.62
N GLY A 29 -1.29 -10.39 14.84
CA GLY A 29 -1.10 -11.40 13.80
C GLY A 29 -2.39 -12.04 13.29
N GLU A 30 -3.32 -12.36 14.19
CA GLU A 30 -4.60 -12.97 13.81
C GLU A 30 -5.47 -12.01 12.99
N GLU A 31 -5.62 -10.76 13.44
CA GLU A 31 -6.47 -9.77 12.79
C GLU A 31 -5.90 -9.34 11.43
N LEU A 32 -4.58 -9.13 11.33
CA LEU A 32 -3.93 -8.84 10.05
C LEU A 32 -4.02 -10.02 9.08
N TYR A 33 -3.86 -11.25 9.55
CA TYR A 33 -4.03 -12.44 8.72
C TYR A 33 -5.48 -12.55 8.21
N ARG A 34 -6.46 -12.34 9.11
CA ARG A 34 -7.89 -12.31 8.78
C ARG A 34 -8.19 -11.25 7.71
N ARG A 35 -7.60 -10.06 7.81
CA ARG A 35 -7.73 -9.03 6.77
C ARG A 35 -7.17 -9.51 5.43
N CYS A 36 -5.95 -10.04 5.41
CA CYS A 36 -5.29 -10.51 4.20
C CYS A 36 -6.10 -11.60 3.50
N ILE A 37 -6.58 -12.58 4.28
CA ILE A 37 -7.26 -13.74 3.73
C ILE A 37 -8.65 -13.39 3.15
N LEU A 38 -9.35 -12.42 3.75
CA LEU A 38 -10.61 -11.90 3.23
C LEU A 38 -10.44 -11.18 1.88
N VAL A 39 -9.28 -10.56 1.63
CA VAL A 39 -8.97 -9.89 0.36
C VAL A 39 -8.50 -10.88 -0.69
N LEU A 40 -7.54 -11.73 -0.34
CA LEU A 40 -6.77 -12.51 -1.30
C LEU A 40 -7.44 -13.84 -1.66
N ARG A 41 -8.27 -14.39 -0.75
CA ARG A 41 -8.96 -15.68 -0.93
C ARG A 41 -8.02 -16.84 -1.30
N ASP A 42 -6.75 -16.72 -0.90
CA ASP A 42 -5.70 -17.71 -1.09
C ASP A 42 -4.83 -17.74 0.17
N ARG A 43 -4.69 -18.93 0.76
CA ARG A 43 -4.03 -19.11 2.06
C ARG A 43 -2.54 -18.82 1.99
N ASP A 44 -1.88 -19.33 0.97
CA ASP A 44 -0.42 -19.24 0.83
C ASP A 44 -0.03 -17.79 0.47
N THR A 45 -0.81 -17.15 -0.39
CA THR A 45 -0.66 -15.74 -0.73
C THR A 45 -0.89 -14.85 0.49
N ALA A 46 -1.92 -15.12 1.30
CA ALA A 46 -2.15 -14.37 2.54
C ALA A 46 -1.00 -14.53 3.55
N HIS A 47 -0.37 -15.70 3.63
CA HIS A 47 0.83 -15.90 4.44
C HIS A 47 2.00 -15.04 3.95
N VAL A 48 2.23 -14.98 2.64
CA VAL A 48 3.28 -14.14 2.04
C VAL A 48 3.00 -12.66 2.27
N VAL A 49 1.76 -12.21 2.08
CA VAL A 49 1.36 -10.81 2.30
C VAL A 49 1.48 -10.41 3.78
N LEU A 50 1.09 -11.27 4.71
CA LEU A 50 1.28 -11.02 6.13
C LEU A 50 2.77 -10.87 6.47
N ARG A 51 3.62 -11.77 5.95
CA ARG A 51 5.08 -11.68 6.12
C ARG A 51 5.61 -10.33 5.63
N ASP A 52 5.21 -9.93 4.43
CA ASP A 52 5.65 -8.67 3.82
C ASP A 52 5.19 -7.47 4.65
N THR A 53 3.94 -7.50 5.12
CA THR A 53 3.38 -6.47 6.01
C THR A 53 4.21 -6.32 7.27
N LEU A 54 4.61 -7.43 7.91
CA LEU A 54 5.41 -7.39 9.14
C LEU A 54 6.84 -6.89 8.91
N ILE A 55 7.46 -7.26 7.79
CA ILE A 55 8.78 -6.76 7.39
C ILE A 55 8.73 -5.23 7.19
N VAL A 56 7.74 -4.74 6.45
CA VAL A 56 7.54 -3.30 6.23
C VAL A 56 7.23 -2.58 7.55
N ALA A 57 6.35 -3.14 8.37
CA ALA A 57 5.99 -2.57 9.67
C ALA A 57 7.23 -2.37 10.55
N ARG A 58 8.11 -3.37 10.64
CA ARG A 58 9.36 -3.26 11.41
C ARG A 58 10.26 -2.17 10.84
N ALA A 59 10.48 -2.16 9.52
CA ALA A 59 11.40 -1.22 8.88
C ALA A 59 10.93 0.23 9.01
N HIS A 60 9.62 0.47 9.05
CA HIS A 60 9.02 1.80 9.01
C HIS A 60 8.29 2.20 10.30
N ILE A 61 8.54 1.52 11.42
CA ILE A 61 7.89 1.82 12.70
C ILE A 61 8.13 3.26 13.20
N GLY A 62 9.20 3.90 12.71
CA GLY A 62 9.46 5.33 12.94
C GLY A 62 8.38 6.25 12.39
N GLN A 63 7.63 5.82 11.37
CA GLN A 63 6.57 6.61 10.72
C GLN A 63 5.27 6.69 11.54
N VAL A 64 5.08 5.81 12.52
CA VAL A 64 3.84 5.77 13.31
C VAL A 64 3.67 7.07 14.13
N PRO A 65 2.62 7.87 13.95
CA PRO A 65 2.49 9.16 14.66
C PRO A 65 2.34 9.00 16.18
N GLY A 66 1.61 7.97 16.60
CA GLY A 66 1.25 7.73 18.00
C GLY A 66 0.82 6.28 18.25
N ALA A 67 0.86 5.86 19.51
CA ALA A 67 0.50 4.50 19.90
C ALA A 67 -0.98 4.18 19.64
N ASP A 68 -1.85 5.16 19.81
CA ASP A 68 -3.28 5.13 19.49
C ASP A 68 -3.56 4.84 18.01
N ARG A 69 -2.60 5.15 17.13
CA ARG A 69 -2.71 4.94 15.69
C ARG A 69 -2.00 3.68 15.18
N LEU A 70 -1.37 2.90 16.07
CA LEU A 70 -0.58 1.74 15.68
C LEU A 70 -1.42 0.68 14.96
N GLY A 71 -2.58 0.32 15.52
CA GLY A 71 -3.46 -0.67 14.91
C GLY A 71 -3.94 -0.26 13.53
N GLU A 72 -4.46 0.96 13.40
CA GLU A 72 -4.90 1.52 12.11
C GLU A 72 -3.77 1.57 11.08
N TRP A 73 -2.57 1.95 11.51
CA TRP A 73 -1.39 2.00 10.65
C TRP A 73 -0.97 0.62 10.14
N LEU A 74 -0.99 -0.40 11.01
CA LEU A 74 -0.71 -1.79 10.63
C LEU A 74 -1.76 -2.33 9.65
N HIS A 75 -3.03 -2.00 9.86
CA HIS A 75 -4.09 -2.34 8.92
C HIS A 75 -3.91 -1.68 7.56
N ALA A 76 -3.59 -0.38 7.54
CA ALA A 76 -3.30 0.34 6.30
C ALA A 76 -2.12 -0.29 5.54
N LEU A 77 -1.08 -0.74 6.25
CA LEU A 77 0.02 -1.50 5.63
C LEU A 77 -0.46 -2.81 5.01
N ALA A 78 -1.27 -3.59 5.73
CA ALA A 78 -1.83 -4.83 5.20
C ALA A 78 -2.66 -4.59 3.93
N GLU A 79 -3.43 -3.49 3.88
CA GLU A 79 -4.21 -3.11 2.70
C GLU A 79 -3.32 -2.77 1.50
N VAL A 80 -2.28 -1.97 1.72
CA VAL A 80 -1.27 -1.63 0.71
C VAL A 80 -0.58 -2.90 0.17
N GLU A 81 -0.20 -3.82 1.05
CA GLU A 81 0.48 -5.06 0.67
C GLU A 81 -0.45 -6.04 -0.07
N CYS A 82 -1.72 -6.16 0.36
CA CYS A 82 -2.73 -6.91 -0.39
C CYS A 82 -2.90 -6.32 -1.80
N ALA A 83 -3.04 -5.00 -1.93
CA ALA A 83 -3.22 -4.34 -3.22
C ALA A 83 -2.00 -4.54 -4.15
N ARG A 84 -0.77 -4.52 -3.60
CA ARG A 84 0.46 -4.82 -4.35
C ARG A 84 0.45 -6.24 -4.90
N HIS A 85 0.03 -7.21 -4.09
CA HIS A 85 -0.06 -8.62 -4.51
C HIS A 85 -1.18 -8.85 -5.52
N THR A 86 -2.37 -8.27 -5.34
CA THR A 86 -3.45 -8.37 -6.34
C THR A 86 -3.04 -7.76 -7.70
N ARG A 87 -2.26 -6.68 -7.73
CA ARG A 87 -1.74 -6.14 -9.01
C ARG A 87 -0.73 -7.06 -9.69
N ARG A 88 0.09 -7.79 -8.91
CA ARG A 88 1.00 -8.81 -9.44
C ARG A 88 0.24 -10.06 -9.88
N GLY A 89 -0.79 -10.46 -9.13
CA GLY A 89 -1.61 -11.65 -9.33
C GLY A 89 -2.71 -11.49 -10.40
N ALA A 90 -3.23 -10.29 -10.67
CA ALA A 90 -4.11 -10.04 -11.82
C ALA A 90 -3.41 -10.31 -13.17
N ARG A 91 -2.09 -10.49 -13.15
CA ARG A 91 -1.30 -10.97 -14.29
C ARG A 91 -1.25 -12.52 -14.39
N CYS A 92 -1.72 -13.27 -13.39
CA CYS A 92 -1.79 -14.75 -13.32
C CYS A 92 -2.99 -15.26 -12.48
N GLU A 93 -4.12 -15.54 -13.16
CA GLU A 93 -5.25 -16.46 -12.82
C GLU A 93 -5.93 -16.55 -11.42
N ALA A 94 -7.22 -16.93 -11.47
CA ALA A 94 -8.17 -16.92 -10.36
C ALA A 94 -8.23 -18.24 -9.58
N ALA A 95 -8.18 -18.16 -8.25
CA ALA A 95 -8.24 -19.31 -7.34
C ALA A 95 -9.69 -19.81 -7.11
N VAL A 96 -9.92 -21.11 -7.33
CA VAL A 96 -11.16 -21.85 -7.02
C VAL A 96 -10.95 -22.66 -5.73
N GLY A 97 -11.89 -22.60 -4.79
CA GLY A 97 -11.94 -23.50 -3.62
C GLY A 97 -11.67 -22.88 -2.24
N TRP A 98 -12.10 -21.63 -2.01
CA TRP A 98 -11.87 -20.93 -0.74
C TRP A 98 -12.68 -21.50 0.46
N ARG A 99 -11.99 -21.81 1.57
CA ARG A 99 -12.57 -22.03 2.92
C ARG A 99 -11.74 -21.29 3.98
N MET A 100 -12.39 -20.64 4.94
CA MET A 100 -11.72 -19.87 6.00
C MET A 100 -10.87 -20.80 6.91
N PRO A 101 -9.62 -20.45 7.26
CA PRO A 101 -8.78 -21.26 8.15
C PRO A 101 -9.32 -21.21 9.59
N GLU A 102 -9.42 -22.38 10.23
CA GLU A 102 -9.99 -22.50 11.59
C GLU A 102 -9.05 -22.02 12.71
N HIS A 103 -7.72 -22.06 12.51
CA HIS A 103 -6.75 -21.58 13.50
C HIS A 103 -5.53 -20.88 12.88
N THR A 104 -5.27 -19.65 13.33
CA THR A 104 -4.12 -18.81 12.93
C THR A 104 -2.82 -19.19 13.64
N ALA A 105 -2.83 -20.02 14.69
CA ALA A 105 -1.63 -20.41 15.43
C ALA A 105 -0.54 -21.08 14.57
N LEU A 106 -0.92 -21.84 13.53
CA LEU A 106 0.02 -22.43 12.55
C LEU A 106 0.67 -21.38 11.63
N VAL A 107 0.04 -20.21 11.46
CA VAL A 107 0.59 -19.06 10.73
C VAL A 107 1.82 -18.54 11.47
N ARG A 108 1.73 -18.42 12.79
CA ARG A 108 2.80 -17.87 13.64
C ARG A 108 4.11 -18.64 13.47
N ALA A 109 4.06 -19.97 13.60
CA ALA A 109 5.27 -20.80 13.52
C ALA A 109 5.91 -20.75 12.13
N ARG A 110 5.12 -20.84 11.03
CA ARG A 110 5.66 -20.75 9.66
C ARG A 110 6.22 -19.38 9.32
N VAL A 111 5.51 -18.32 9.71
CA VAL A 111 5.91 -16.94 9.40
C VAL A 111 7.14 -16.56 10.20
N LEU A 112 7.25 -16.92 11.49
CA LEU A 112 8.44 -16.63 12.29
C LEU A 112 9.68 -17.38 11.79
N ASN A 113 9.58 -18.69 11.57
CA ASN A 113 10.74 -19.51 11.20
C ASN A 113 11.28 -19.12 9.80
N GLY A 114 10.39 -18.66 8.90
CA GLY A 114 10.73 -18.14 7.57
C GLY A 114 10.92 -16.62 7.47
N MET A 115 11.13 -15.90 8.58
CA MET A 115 11.43 -14.45 8.57
C MET A 115 12.79 -14.09 9.18
N THR A 116 13.30 -14.91 10.11
CA THR A 116 14.47 -14.57 10.94
C THR A 116 15.80 -15.16 10.45
N GLY A 117 15.79 -16.04 9.45
CA GLY A 117 17.00 -16.61 8.87
C GLY A 117 17.83 -15.59 8.07
N PRO A 118 19.17 -15.73 8.01
CA PRO A 118 20.06 -14.87 7.22
C PRO A 118 19.83 -14.99 5.71
N GLU A 119 19.28 -16.11 5.25
CA GLU A 119 18.98 -16.37 3.83
C GLU A 119 17.91 -15.42 3.29
N LEU A 120 17.13 -14.80 4.18
CA LEU A 120 16.05 -13.88 3.85
C LEU A 120 16.47 -12.41 3.90
N ASP A 121 17.74 -12.10 4.20
CA ASP A 121 18.24 -10.72 4.28
C ASP A 121 17.98 -9.94 2.99
N GLY A 122 18.31 -10.54 1.83
CA GLY A 122 18.04 -9.94 0.52
C GLY A 122 16.54 -9.77 0.25
N TYR A 123 15.72 -10.72 0.69
CA TYR A 123 14.26 -10.63 0.57
C TYR A 123 13.70 -9.47 1.42
N ARG A 124 14.14 -9.35 2.69
CA ARG A 124 13.72 -8.27 3.57
C ARG A 124 14.17 -6.91 3.03
N ALA A 125 15.41 -6.81 2.56
CA ALA A 125 15.92 -5.59 1.93
C ALA A 125 15.05 -5.18 0.72
N HIS A 126 14.69 -6.14 -0.15
CA HIS A 126 13.80 -5.89 -1.28
C HIS A 126 12.40 -5.42 -0.84
N VAL A 127 11.78 -6.10 0.13
CA VAL A 127 10.44 -5.77 0.64
C VAL A 127 10.41 -4.40 1.31
N THR A 128 11.45 -4.06 2.08
CA THR A 128 11.60 -2.73 2.68
C THR A 128 11.78 -1.66 1.59
N ALA A 129 12.70 -1.88 0.64
CA ALA A 129 12.99 -0.88 -0.39
C ALA A 129 11.77 -0.54 -1.27
N ARG A 130 10.88 -1.50 -1.54
CA ARG A 130 9.65 -1.25 -2.33
C ARG A 130 8.54 -0.54 -1.56
N ALA A 131 8.66 -0.43 -0.23
CA ALA A 131 7.66 0.14 0.67
C ALA A 131 8.09 1.53 1.18
N ASP A 132 8.42 2.42 0.25
CA ASP A 132 9.06 3.73 0.49
C ASP A 132 8.09 4.93 0.52
N HIS A 133 6.81 4.74 0.17
CA HIS A 133 5.84 5.83 0.05
C HIS A 133 4.94 5.94 1.29
N PHE A 134 5.19 6.97 2.11
CA PHE A 134 4.35 7.35 3.25
C PHE A 134 3.87 8.80 3.10
N GLY A 135 2.65 9.05 3.55
CA GLY A 135 2.09 10.39 3.65
C GLY A 135 2.76 11.22 4.74
N ARG A 136 2.45 12.52 4.80
CA ARG A 136 2.95 13.40 5.88
C ARG A 136 2.40 13.03 7.26
N ASP A 137 1.27 12.33 7.27
CA ASP A 137 0.65 11.75 8.45
C ASP A 137 1.30 10.43 8.88
N GLY A 138 2.35 9.98 8.19
CA GLY A 138 3.05 8.72 8.49
C GLY A 138 2.32 7.48 8.01
N PHE A 139 1.17 7.60 7.34
CA PHE A 139 0.42 6.46 6.82
C PHE A 139 0.96 5.99 5.48
N PRO A 140 0.96 4.67 5.22
CA PRO A 140 1.42 4.14 3.95
C PRO A 140 0.47 4.59 2.84
N LEU A 141 1.03 5.02 1.72
CA LEU A 141 0.25 5.37 0.55
C LEU A 141 0.00 4.10 -0.29
N PRO A 142 -1.16 4.00 -0.96
CA PRO A 142 -1.39 2.93 -1.92
C PRO A 142 -0.27 2.91 -2.95
N PRO A 143 0.13 1.71 -3.44
CA PRO A 143 1.18 1.63 -4.44
C PRO A 143 0.78 2.51 -5.62
N SER A 144 1.64 3.47 -5.96
CA SER A 144 1.41 4.37 -7.09
C SER A 144 1.02 3.52 -8.29
N THR A 145 -0.24 3.66 -8.72
CA THR A 145 -0.60 3.21 -10.06
C THR A 145 0.35 3.97 -10.95
N GLY A 146 1.31 3.27 -11.59
CA GLY A 146 2.06 3.89 -12.67
C GLY A 146 1.07 4.63 -13.55
N PHE A 147 1.45 5.83 -13.98
CA PHE A 147 0.72 6.84 -14.76
C PHE A 147 0.12 6.35 -16.11
N LEU A 148 -0.35 5.10 -16.19
CA LEU A 148 -1.00 4.48 -17.33
C LEU A 148 -2.52 4.64 -17.32
N THR A 149 -3.05 5.56 -16.50
CA THR A 149 -4.41 6.08 -16.64
C THR A 149 -4.40 7.55 -17.05
N ARG A 150 -3.60 7.91 -18.07
CA ARG A 150 -4.04 8.96 -18.99
C ARG A 150 -5.13 8.35 -19.88
N GLY A 151 -6.31 8.14 -19.29
CA GLY A 151 -7.50 7.73 -20.03
C GLY A 151 -7.87 8.77 -21.10
N PRO A 152 -8.69 8.41 -22.10
CA PRO A 152 -9.06 9.29 -23.22
C PRO A 152 -9.70 10.62 -22.78
N LEU A 153 -10.20 10.70 -21.53
CA LEU A 153 -10.75 11.90 -20.92
C LEU A 153 -9.72 13.03 -20.72
N SER A 154 -8.44 12.72 -20.55
CA SER A 154 -7.39 13.76 -20.45
C SER A 154 -7.10 14.42 -21.81
N LEU A 155 -7.26 13.70 -22.91
CA LEU A 155 -7.18 14.27 -24.26
C LEU A 155 -8.42 15.12 -24.56
N LEU A 156 -9.58 14.71 -24.03
CA LEU A 156 -10.83 15.46 -24.14
C LEU A 156 -10.73 16.83 -23.45
N SER A 157 -10.13 16.90 -22.26
CA SER A 157 -9.88 18.19 -21.59
C SER A 157 -8.93 19.10 -22.36
N ILE A 158 -7.87 18.56 -22.97
CA ILE A 158 -6.93 19.33 -23.80
C ILE A 158 -7.62 19.83 -25.08
N LEU A 159 -8.44 18.98 -25.71
CA LEU A 159 -9.22 19.33 -26.90
C LEU A 159 -10.24 20.44 -26.59
N VAL A 160 -10.93 20.37 -25.45
CA VAL A 160 -11.88 21.41 -25.00
C VAL A 160 -11.17 22.74 -24.79
N VAL A 161 -9.99 22.76 -24.16
CA VAL A 161 -9.20 23.98 -23.95
C VAL A 161 -8.73 24.57 -25.30
N LEU A 162 -8.27 23.72 -26.23
CA LEU A 162 -7.86 24.17 -27.56
C LEU A 162 -9.04 24.74 -28.37
N LEU A 163 -10.22 24.09 -28.31
CA LEU A 163 -11.44 24.56 -28.97
C LEU A 163 -11.88 25.92 -28.41
N ALA A 164 -11.85 26.07 -27.09
CA ALA A 164 -12.19 27.34 -26.43
C ALA A 164 -11.21 28.46 -26.82
N ALA A 165 -9.91 28.18 -26.85
CA ALA A 165 -8.91 29.13 -27.29
C ALA A 165 -9.10 29.55 -28.75
N LEU A 166 -9.40 28.60 -29.65
CA LEU A 166 -9.70 28.88 -31.05
C LEU A 166 -10.93 29.80 -31.20
N LEU A 167 -12.00 29.53 -30.45
CA LEU A 167 -13.21 30.37 -30.44
C LEU A 167 -12.93 31.81 -29.99
N VAL A 168 -12.10 32.00 -28.95
CA VAL A 168 -11.68 33.33 -28.49
C VAL A 168 -10.90 34.07 -29.56
N ILE A 169 -9.98 33.39 -30.25
CA ILE A 169 -9.18 33.98 -31.34
C ILE A 169 -10.07 34.40 -32.51
N VAL A 170 -11.02 33.54 -32.92
CA VAL A 170 -11.98 33.85 -34.01
C VAL A 170 -12.86 35.02 -33.62
N PHE A 171 -13.38 35.03 -32.38
CA PHE A 171 -14.23 36.11 -31.90
C PHE A 171 -13.49 37.46 -31.87
N ALA A 172 -12.25 37.47 -31.36
CA ALA A 172 -11.41 38.66 -31.36
C ALA A 172 -11.13 39.15 -32.80
N GLY A 173 -10.82 38.25 -33.72
CA GLY A 173 -10.61 38.57 -35.14
C GLY A 173 -11.87 39.14 -35.81
N CYS A 174 -13.05 38.59 -35.52
CA CYS A 174 -14.33 39.11 -36.02
C CYS A 174 -14.65 40.50 -35.48
N VAL A 175 -14.39 40.78 -34.20
CA VAL A 175 -14.59 42.11 -33.62
C VAL A 175 -13.68 43.13 -34.29
N ILE A 176 -12.39 42.81 -34.44
CA ILE A 176 -11.41 43.70 -35.08
C ILE A 176 -11.78 43.96 -36.56
N ALA A 177 -12.21 42.94 -37.29
CA ALA A 177 -12.64 43.10 -38.68
C ALA A 177 -13.92 43.94 -38.83
N ARG A 178 -14.84 43.88 -37.85
CA ARG A 178 -16.05 44.73 -37.82
C ARG A 178 -15.71 46.18 -37.50
N GLU A 179 -14.76 46.43 -36.60
CA GLU A 179 -14.27 47.78 -36.28
C GLU A 179 -13.59 48.44 -37.49
N LEU A 180 -12.82 47.68 -38.29
CA LEU A 180 -12.14 48.18 -39.49
C LEU A 180 -13.05 48.35 -40.71
N GLY A 181 -14.22 47.70 -40.74
CA GLY A 181 -15.21 47.83 -41.82
C GLY A 181 -16.23 48.96 -41.62
N GLN A 182 -16.07 49.78 -40.58
CA GLN A 182 -16.93 50.93 -40.26
C GLN A 182 -16.25 52.28 -40.55
N VAL A 183 -15.08 52.29 -41.19
CA VAL A 183 -14.37 53.51 -41.67
C VAL A 183 -14.58 53.70 -43.17
#